data_AF-A0A453SF15-F1
#
_entry.id   AF-A0A453SF15-F1
#
_cell.length_a   1.000
_cell.length_b   1.000
_cell.length_c   1.000
_cell.angle_alpha   90.00
_cell.angle_beta   90.00
_cell.angle_gamma   90.00
#
_symmetry.space_group_name_H-M   'P 1'
#
loop_
_entity.id
_entity.type
_entity.pdbx_description
1 polymer ?
#
loop_
_entity_poly.entity_id
_entity_poly.type
_entity_poly.pdbx_seq_one_letter_code
_entity_poly.pdbx_strand_id
1 'polypeptide(L)' 'MWFVHKQVILTKDNLIKRRCVGSSRCYFCDQNETIQHLFIECPLAKLLWRTIHIAFNITPPVDIESLFGMWLAGV' A
#
# COMPACT_ATOMS: atom_id res chain seq x y z
N MET A 1 2.02 -0.60 -11.92
CA MET A 1 2.57 -0.61 -10.55
C MET A 1 4.10 -0.52 -10.44
N TRP A 2 4.82 0.08 -11.39
CA TRP A 2 6.30 0.08 -11.39
C TRP A 2 6.94 0.79 -10.18
N PHE A 3 6.42 1.97 -9.80
CA PHE A 3 6.96 2.72 -8.66
C PHE A 3 6.70 2.04 -7.30
N VAL A 4 5.56 1.34 -7.15
CA VAL A 4 5.26 0.51 -5.96
C VAL A 4 6.30 -0.59 -5.84
N HIS A 5 6.51 -1.34 -6.92
CA HIS A 5 7.48 -2.43 -6.98
C HIS A 5 8.91 -1.95 -6.69
N LYS A 6 9.31 -0.82 -7.26
CA LYS A 6 10.62 -0.21 -7.00
C LYS A 6 10.74 0.46 -5.62
N GLN A 7 9.68 0.44 -4.80
CA GLN A 7 9.64 1.05 -3.47
C GLN A 7 9.99 2.55 -3.46
N VAL A 8 9.70 3.27 -4.55
CA VAL A 8 10.09 4.68 -4.75
C VAL A 8 8.90 5.65 -4.73
N ILE A 9 7.71 5.16 -4.39
CA ILE A 9 6.53 6.01 -4.23
C ILE A 9 6.77 7.01 -3.10
N LEU A 10 6.15 8.16 -3.23
CA LEU A 10 6.14 9.26 -2.27
C LEU A 10 5.32 8.92 -1.01
N THR A 11 5.57 7.76 -0.40
CA THR A 11 5.14 7.47 0.96
C THR A 11 5.94 8.32 1.95
N LYS A 12 5.35 8.62 3.10
CA LYS A 12 5.99 9.53 4.07
C LYS A 12 7.35 9.02 4.56
N ASP A 13 7.55 7.71 4.68
CA ASP A 13 8.85 7.12 5.00
C ASP A 13 9.92 7.42 3.92
N ASN A 14 9.54 7.38 2.64
CA ASN A 14 10.43 7.69 1.53
C ASN A 14 10.72 9.19 1.39
N LEU A 15 9.75 10.05 1.75
CA LEU A 15 9.96 11.50 1.84
C LEU A 15 10.97 11.85 2.94
N ILE A 16 10.89 11.20 4.09
CA ILE A 16 11.84 11.40 5.20
C ILE A 16 13.24 10.94 4.82
N LYS A 17 13.38 9.79 4.13
CA LYS A 17 14.68 9.35 3.57
C LYS A 17 15.31 10.37 2.63
N ARG A 18 14.51 11.24 1.99
CA ARG A 18 14.96 12.33 1.11
C ARG A 18 15.16 13.67 1.84
N ARG A 19 15.18 13.68 3.17
CA ARG A 19 15.27 14.87 4.03
C ARG A 19 14.10 15.86 3.90
N CYS A 20 12.93 15.44 3.40
CA CYS A 20 11.74 16.28 3.50
C CYS A 20 11.25 16.31 4.96
N VAL A 21 10.95 17.51 5.45
CA VAL A 21 10.37 17.71 6.79
C VAL A 21 8.92 17.23 6.79
N GLY A 22 8.62 16.22 7.60
CA GLY A 22 7.28 15.64 7.70
C GLY A 22 7.21 14.50 8.71
N SER A 23 5.99 14.12 9.12
CA SER A 23 5.75 12.96 9.97
C SER A 23 5.82 11.67 9.17
N SER A 24 6.39 10.59 9.72
CA SER A 24 6.36 9.26 9.09
C SER A 24 5.01 8.57 9.24
N ARG A 25 4.03 9.21 9.91
CA ARG A 25 2.78 8.56 10.30
C ARG A 25 1.70 8.66 9.23
N CYS A 26 1.03 7.54 9.01
CA CYS A 26 -0.11 7.36 8.13
C CYS A 26 -1.25 8.25 8.61
N TYR A 27 -1.83 9.00 7.68
CA TYR A 27 -2.94 9.89 8.00
C TYR A 27 -4.20 9.15 8.49
N PHE A 28 -4.36 7.89 8.09
CA PHE A 28 -5.59 7.12 8.35
C PHE A 28 -5.57 6.36 9.68
N CYS A 29 -4.40 6.06 10.24
CA CYS A 29 -4.32 5.26 11.47
C CYS A 29 -3.11 5.57 12.37
N ASP A 30 -2.40 6.66 12.11
CA ASP A 30 -1.28 7.18 12.92
C ASP A 30 -0.09 6.19 13.13
N GLN A 31 -0.03 5.11 12.36
CA GLN A 31 1.10 4.16 12.33
C GLN A 31 2.15 4.60 11.30
N ASN A 32 3.37 4.05 11.33
CA ASN A 32 4.37 4.38 10.32
C ASN A 32 3.87 4.02 8.90
N GLU A 33 3.81 5.02 8.04
CA GLU A 33 3.39 4.91 6.65
C GLU A 33 4.54 4.38 5.80
N THR A 34 4.47 3.09 5.49
CA THR A 34 5.27 2.44 4.46
C THR A 34 4.40 2.10 3.26
N ILE A 35 5.01 1.71 2.14
CA ILE A 35 4.25 1.26 0.96
C ILE A 35 3.38 0.05 1.30
N GLN A 36 3.93 -0.94 2.01
CA GLN A 36 3.15 -2.10 2.48
C GLN A 36 2.00 -1.70 3.40
N HIS A 37 2.27 -0.77 4.34
CA HIS A 37 1.23 -0.28 5.22
C HIS A 37 0.10 0.43 4.45
N LEU A 38 0.44 1.36 3.58
CA LEU A 38 -0.53 2.19 2.85
C LEU A 38 -1.45 1.35 1.95
N PHE A 39 -0.92 0.32 1.28
CA PHE A 39 -1.67 -0.48 0.31
C PHE A 39 -2.30 -1.76 0.87
N ILE A 40 -1.85 -2.25 2.04
CA ILE A 40 -2.25 -3.58 2.55
C ILE A 40 -2.67 -3.52 4.02
N GLU A 41 -1.81 -3.03 4.90
CA GLU A 41 -2.00 -3.20 6.35
C GLU A 41 -2.89 -2.15 6.99
N CYS A 42 -2.95 -0.96 6.38
CA CYS A 42 -3.75 0.17 6.83
C CYS A 42 -5.22 -0.24 6.99
N PRO A 43 -5.91 0.14 8.08
CA PRO A 43 -7.32 -0.17 8.26
C PRO A 43 -8.20 0.24 7.06
N LEU A 44 -7.89 1.37 6.43
CA LEU A 44 -8.56 1.81 5.21
C LEU A 44 -8.30 0.86 4.03
N ALA A 45 -7.04 0.45 3.83
CA ALA A 45 -6.68 -0.50 2.78
C ALA A 45 -7.37 -1.86 2.98
N LYS A 46 -7.41 -2.36 4.23
CA LYS A 46 -8.13 -3.59 4.57
C LYS A 46 -9.62 -3.50 4.26
N LEU A 47 -10.23 -2.34 4.51
CA LEU A 47 -11.63 -2.11 4.18
C LEU A 47 -11.85 -2.15 2.66
N LEU A 48 -11.01 -1.46 1.88
CA LEU A 48 -11.08 -1.47 0.42
C LEU A 48 -10.90 -2.89 -0.14
N TRP A 49 -9.92 -3.64 0.34
CA TRP A 49 -9.72 -5.03 -0.09
C TRP A 49 -10.88 -5.94 0.25
N ARG A 50 -11.55 -5.73 1.40
CA ARG A 50 -12.80 -6.45 1.71
C ARG A 50 -13.92 -6.11 0.74
N THR A 51 -14.08 -4.84 0.37
CA THR A 51 -15.08 -4.42 -0.62
C THR A 51 -14.80 -5.04 -1.98
N ILE A 52 -13.54 -5.02 -2.43
CA ILE A 52 -13.12 -5.65 -3.70
C ILE A 52 -13.34 -7.16 -3.66
N HIS A 53 -13.02 -7.83 -2.56
CA HIS A 53 -13.27 -9.26 -2.38
C HIS A 53 -14.77 -9.58 -2.47
N ILE A 54 -15.63 -8.78 -1.83
CA ILE A 54 -17.09 -9.01 -1.89
C ILE A 54 -17.65 -8.75 -3.29
N ALA A 55 -17.19 -7.70 -3.97
CA ALA A 55 -17.72 -7.29 -5.27
C ALA A 55 -17.20 -8.15 -6.43
N PHE A 56 -15.94 -8.57 -6.39
CA PHE A 56 -15.24 -9.20 -7.51
C PHE A 56 -14.67 -10.59 -7.18
N ASN A 57 -14.83 -11.08 -5.94
CA ASN A 57 -14.25 -12.34 -5.46
C ASN A 57 -12.72 -12.41 -5.60
N ILE A 58 -12.05 -11.26 -5.56
CA ILE A 58 -10.60 -11.14 -5.63
C ILE A 58 -10.02 -11.24 -4.22
N THR A 59 -9.10 -12.19 -4.01
CA THR A 59 -8.41 -12.37 -2.73
C THR A 59 -7.52 -11.17 -2.39
N PRO A 60 -7.58 -10.64 -1.16
CA PRO A 60 -6.68 -9.57 -0.73
C PRO A 60 -5.21 -10.01 -0.86
N PRO A 61 -4.33 -9.14 -1.38
CA PRO A 61 -2.89 -9.41 -1.36
C PRO A 61 -2.36 -9.35 0.07
N VAL A 62 -1.34 -10.16 0.33
CA VAL A 62 -0.68 -10.27 1.65
C VAL A 62 0.60 -9.43 1.73
N ASP A 63 1.18 -9.12 0.57
CA ASP A 63 2.39 -8.31 0.43
C ASP A 63 2.38 -7.55 -0.92
N ILE A 64 3.37 -6.69 -1.12
CA ILE A 64 3.46 -5.88 -2.34
C ILE A 64 3.80 -6.72 -3.57
N GLU A 65 4.52 -7.84 -3.39
CA GLU A 65 4.89 -8.78 -4.47
C GLU A 65 3.65 -9.44 -5.06
N SER A 66 2.78 -9.98 -4.21
CA SER A 66 1.49 -10.58 -4.59
C SER A 66 0.56 -9.56 -5.24
N LEU A 67 0.48 -8.34 -4.70
CA LEU A 67 -0.27 -7.24 -5.33
C LEU A 67 0.25 -6.91 -6.73
N PHE A 68 1.58 -6.90 -6.91
CA PHE A 68 2.21 -6.68 -8.22
C PHE A 68 1.97 -7.85 -9.17
N GLY A 69 2.03 -9.09 -8.67
CA GLY A 69 1.71 -10.31 -9.42
C GLY A 69 0.27 -10.32 -9.93
N MET A 70 -0.70 -9.95 -9.09
CA MET A 70 -2.10 -9.81 -9.50
C MET A 70 -2.27 -8.77 -10.61
N TRP A 71 -1.60 -7.62 -10.49
CA TRP A 71 -1.61 -6.58 -11.51
C TRP A 71 -1.02 -7.07 -12.85
N LEU A 72 0.09 -7.81 -12.83
CA LEU A 72 0.69 -8.40 -14.03
C LEU A 72 -0.19 -9.48 -14.66
N ALA A 73 -0.93 -10.23 -13.85
CA ALA A 73 -1.88 -11.24 -14.31
C ALA A 73 -3.15 -10.64 -14.93
N GLY A 74 -3.36 -9.32 -14.82
CA GLY A 74 -4.54 -8.63 -15.35
C GLY A 74 -5.83 -8.93 -14.58
N VAL A 75 -5.70 -9.32 -13.31
CA VAL A 75 -6.81 -9.54 -12.38
C VAL A 75 -7.32 -8.21 -11.82
#